data_AF-A0A5C7QU90-F1
#
_entry.id   AF-A0A5C7QU90-F1
#
_cell.length_a   1.000
_cell.length_b   1.000
_cell.length_c   1.000
_cell.angle_alpha   90.00
_cell.angle_beta   90.00
_cell.angle_gamma   90.00
#
_symmetry.space_group_name_H-M   'P 1'
#
loop_
_entity.id
_entity.type
_entity.pdbx_description
1 polymer ?
#
loop_
_entity_poly.entity_id
_entity_poly.type
_entity_poly.pdbx_seq_one_letter_code
_entity_poly.pdbx_strand_id
1 'polypeptide(L)'
;FLVGPFLALGLYVLSWQRDQGKKIDFVASLGAIRHNALGLGLYALTLSFLMLLWIPASAMMIALFFNNIGSISGMTGYAALWEGFTQMNNAVLFTLSFLGVGLLFAVVAFATGVVTVPLLIERKADIMTAIMTSLRVCMTNPKTMLLWAMTITVIIGLGIATFNIGLIIAMPWVAHASWYAYRDLIAKNASIR
;
A
#
# COMPACT_ATOMS: atom_id res chain seq x y z
N PHE A 1 -11.86 -7.34 -5.98
CA PHE A 1 -10.54 -7.10 -5.36
C PHE A 1 -9.37 -7.76 -6.08
N LEU A 2 -9.57 -8.81 -6.90
CA LEU A 2 -8.47 -9.52 -7.61
C LEU A 2 -7.77 -8.71 -8.72
N VAL A 3 -8.42 -7.71 -9.31
CA VAL A 3 -7.85 -6.91 -10.42
C VAL A 3 -6.84 -5.86 -9.94
N GLY A 4 -6.94 -5.40 -8.68
CA GLY A 4 -6.15 -4.31 -8.12
C GLY A 4 -4.62 -4.53 -8.15
N PRO A 5 -4.11 -5.68 -7.68
CA PRO A 5 -2.67 -5.98 -7.70
C PRO A 5 -2.09 -6.01 -9.12
N PHE A 6 -2.82 -6.55 -10.09
CA PHE A 6 -2.40 -6.61 -11.49
C PHE A 6 -2.38 -5.23 -12.15
N LEU A 7 -3.38 -4.39 -11.84
CA LEU A 7 -3.42 -2.99 -12.29
C LEU A 7 -2.24 -2.19 -11.73
N ALA A 8 -1.95 -2.31 -10.43
CA ALA A 8 -0.84 -1.62 -9.78
C ALA A 8 0.52 -2.04 -10.37
N LEU A 9 0.74 -3.34 -10.56
CA LEU A 9 1.94 -3.87 -11.22
C LEU A 9 2.07 -3.37 -12.67
N GLY A 10 0.97 -3.37 -13.44
CA GLY A 10 0.97 -2.88 -14.83
C GLY A 10 1.35 -1.41 -14.94
N LEU A 11 0.76 -0.54 -14.10
CA LEU A 11 1.04 0.90 -14.07
C LEU A 11 2.49 1.20 -13.67
N TYR A 12 3.02 0.40 -12.75
CA TYR A 12 4.41 0.53 -12.31
C TYR A 12 5.40 0.23 -13.43
N VAL A 13 5.21 -0.89 -14.14
CA VAL A 13 6.10 -1.27 -15.25
C VAL A 13 6.00 -0.29 -16.42
N LEU A 14 4.82 0.30 -16.65
CA LEU A 14 4.63 1.35 -17.65
C LEU A 14 5.51 2.58 -17.38
N SER A 15 5.60 2.99 -16.10
CA SER A 15 6.44 4.13 -15.69
C SER A 15 7.93 3.82 -15.85
N TRP A 16 8.34 2.60 -15.53
CA TRP A 16 9.72 2.13 -15.72
C TRP A 16 10.14 2.09 -17.20
N GLN A 17 9.29 1.55 -18.08
CA GLN A 17 9.59 1.48 -19.52
C GLN A 17 9.76 2.86 -20.15
N ARG A 18 8.93 3.83 -19.72
CA ARG A 18 9.01 5.22 -20.16
C ARG A 18 10.35 5.86 -19.78
N ASP A 19 10.86 5.57 -18.58
CA ASP A 19 12.14 6.11 -18.10
C ASP A 19 13.35 5.47 -18.81
N GLN A 20 13.21 4.23 -19.31
CA GLN A 20 14.25 3.57 -20.12
C GLN A 20 14.20 3.92 -21.62
N GLY A 21 13.30 4.81 -22.05
CA GLY A 21 13.12 5.14 -23.47
C GLY A 21 12.60 3.97 -24.32
N LYS A 22 12.07 2.92 -23.70
CA LYS A 22 11.50 1.75 -24.38
C LYS A 22 10.07 2.05 -24.84
N LYS A 23 9.68 1.51 -26.01
CA LYS A 23 8.29 1.61 -26.48
C LYS A 23 7.35 1.04 -25.41
N ILE A 24 6.33 1.81 -25.07
CA ILE A 24 5.32 1.50 -24.06
C ILE A 24 4.55 0.27 -24.54
N ASP A 25 4.82 -0.90 -23.95
CA ASP A 25 4.15 -2.14 -24.33
C ASP A 25 3.79 -2.96 -23.09
N PHE A 26 2.49 -3.13 -22.87
CA PHE A 26 1.90 -3.80 -21.71
C PHE A 26 2.22 -5.30 -21.70
N VAL A 27 2.41 -5.92 -22.87
CA VAL A 27 2.73 -7.35 -23.00
C VAL A 27 4.22 -7.60 -22.75
N ALA A 28 5.09 -6.72 -23.25
CA ALA A 28 6.52 -6.74 -22.94
C ALA A 28 6.81 -6.44 -21.46
N SER A 29 5.94 -5.65 -20.81
CA SER A 29 5.97 -5.34 -19.37
C SER A 29 5.78 -6.58 -18.48
N LEU A 30 4.91 -7.50 -18.88
CA LEU A 30 4.75 -8.80 -18.22
C LEU A 30 6.02 -9.66 -18.29
N GLY A 31 6.84 -9.48 -19.33
CA GLY A 31 8.14 -10.14 -19.48
C GLY A 31 9.18 -9.68 -18.45
N ALA A 32 9.14 -8.43 -18.01
CA ALA A 32 10.03 -7.91 -16.97
C ALA A 32 9.69 -8.49 -15.58
N ILE A 33 8.39 -8.68 -15.30
CA ILE A 33 7.90 -9.33 -14.06
C ILE A 33 8.42 -10.78 -13.97
N ARG A 34 8.52 -11.50 -15.09
CA ARG A 34 9.03 -12.88 -15.12
C ARG A 34 10.47 -13.00 -14.66
N HIS A 35 11.27 -11.95 -14.76
CA HIS A 35 12.70 -12.02 -14.46
C HIS A 35 13.01 -12.12 -12.96
N ASN A 36 12.10 -11.65 -12.10
CA ASN A 36 12.17 -11.86 -10.64
C ASN A 36 10.77 -12.17 -10.06
N ALA A 37 10.04 -13.06 -10.74
CA ALA A 37 8.68 -13.43 -10.36
C ALA A 37 8.62 -14.09 -8.97
N LEU A 38 9.70 -14.80 -8.58
CA LEU A 38 9.79 -15.44 -7.28
C LEU A 38 9.90 -14.39 -6.16
N GLY A 39 10.80 -13.41 -6.28
CA GLY A 39 10.92 -12.33 -5.29
C GLY A 39 9.65 -11.49 -5.17
N LEU A 40 9.02 -11.15 -6.30
CA LEU A 40 7.73 -10.46 -6.32
C LEU A 40 6.61 -11.30 -5.71
N GLY A 41 6.58 -12.60 -6.01
CA GLY A 41 5.59 -13.54 -5.46
C GLY A 41 5.74 -13.73 -3.95
N LEU A 42 6.97 -13.88 -3.46
CA LEU A 42 7.25 -13.93 -2.02
C LEU A 42 6.86 -12.63 -1.33
N TYR A 43 7.07 -11.47 -1.97
CA TYR A 43 6.70 -10.19 -1.38
C TYR A 43 5.18 -9.99 -1.34
N ALA A 44 4.50 -10.42 -2.41
CA ALA A 44 3.04 -10.52 -2.41
C ALA A 44 2.53 -11.46 -1.31
N LEU A 45 3.23 -12.57 -1.03
CA LEU A 45 2.92 -13.48 0.07
C LEU A 45 3.13 -12.82 1.43
N THR A 46 4.21 -12.07 1.63
CA THR A 46 4.45 -11.29 2.86
C THR A 46 3.33 -10.28 3.11
N LEU A 47 2.92 -9.52 2.08
CA LEU A 47 1.79 -8.60 2.19
C LEU A 47 0.45 -9.33 2.41
N SER A 48 0.27 -10.50 1.80
CA SER A 48 -0.91 -11.34 2.01
C SER A 48 -0.99 -11.82 3.46
N PHE A 49 0.13 -12.23 4.05
CA PHE A 49 0.20 -12.59 5.46
C PHE A 49 -0.14 -11.40 6.37
N LEU A 50 0.37 -10.21 6.06
CA LEU A 50 0.01 -8.99 6.78
C LEU A 50 -1.49 -8.68 6.68
N MET A 51 -2.09 -8.90 5.50
CA MET A 51 -3.54 -8.77 5.29
C MET A 51 -4.34 -9.81 6.07
N LEU A 52 -3.85 -11.05 6.16
CA LEU A 52 -4.46 -12.12 6.96
C LEU A 52 -4.45 -11.80 8.46
N LEU A 53 -3.46 -11.06 8.94
CA LEU A 53 -3.42 -10.56 10.32
C LEU A 53 -4.37 -9.37 10.51
N TRP A 54 -4.53 -8.52 9.49
CA TRP A 54 -5.44 -7.37 9.53
C TRP A 54 -6.91 -7.78 9.66
N ILE A 55 -7.36 -8.78 8.90
CA ILE A 55 -8.78 -9.21 8.90
C ILE A 55 -9.31 -9.52 10.32
N PRO A 56 -8.72 -10.45 11.09
CA PRO A 56 -9.18 -10.75 12.44
C PRO A 56 -8.92 -9.59 13.40
N ALA A 57 -7.83 -8.82 13.25
CA ALA A 57 -7.58 -7.65 14.09
C ALA A 57 -8.70 -6.59 13.93
N SER A 58 -9.12 -6.33 12.69
CA SER A 58 -10.23 -5.41 12.40
C SER A 58 -11.57 -5.94 12.94
N ALA A 59 -11.83 -7.24 12.79
CA ALA A 59 -13.04 -7.88 13.31
C ALA A 59 -13.09 -7.85 14.85
N MET A 60 -11.96 -8.10 15.52
CA MET A 60 -11.83 -7.98 16.97
C MET A 60 -12.10 -6.54 17.43
N MET A 61 -11.55 -5.54 16.76
CA MET A 61 -11.83 -4.13 17.07
C MET A 61 -13.31 -3.79 16.92
N ILE A 62 -13.98 -4.30 15.88
CA ILE A 62 -15.43 -4.10 15.74
C ILE A 62 -16.17 -4.81 16.87
N ALA A 63 -15.85 -6.08 17.15
CA ALA A 63 -16.52 -6.88 18.17
C ALA A 63 -16.38 -6.31 19.60
N LEU A 64 -15.23 -5.71 19.93
CA LEU A 64 -14.99 -5.11 21.25
C LEU A 64 -15.82 -3.85 21.50
N PHE A 65 -16.16 -3.12 20.45
CA PHE A 65 -16.83 -1.82 20.57
C PHE A 65 -18.31 -1.88 20.18
N PHE A 66 -18.72 -2.88 19.39
CA PHE A 66 -20.12 -3.15 19.07
C PHE A 66 -20.67 -4.24 20.00
N ASN A 67 -21.41 -3.83 21.04
CA ASN A 67 -22.03 -4.72 22.04
C ASN A 67 -23.06 -5.73 21.46
N ASN A 68 -23.51 -5.55 20.21
CA ASN A 68 -24.46 -6.44 19.53
C ASN A 68 -23.99 -6.75 18.11
N ILE A 69 -23.15 -7.79 17.97
CA ILE A 69 -22.70 -8.32 16.67
C ILE A 69 -23.90 -8.69 15.75
N GLY A 70 -25.07 -8.98 16.34
CA GLY A 70 -26.31 -9.29 15.63
C GLY A 70 -26.86 -8.16 14.73
N SER A 71 -26.55 -6.88 14.99
CA SER A 71 -27.00 -5.78 14.12
C SER A 71 -26.13 -5.59 12.88
N ILE A 72 -24.91 -6.14 12.87
CA ILE A 72 -23.89 -5.90 11.83
C ILE A 72 -24.03 -6.89 10.67
N SER A 73 -24.56 -8.09 10.93
CA SER A 73 -24.71 -9.15 9.93
C SER A 73 -25.64 -8.79 8.74
N GLY A 74 -26.40 -7.70 8.84
CA GLY A 74 -27.23 -7.15 7.76
C GLY A 74 -26.77 -5.79 7.19
N MET A 75 -25.74 -5.17 7.76
CA MET A 75 -25.28 -3.83 7.36
C MET A 75 -24.48 -3.92 6.07
N THR A 76 -25.12 -3.64 4.95
CA THR A 76 -24.47 -3.54 3.64
C THR A 76 -24.54 -2.10 3.14
N GLY A 77 -23.39 -1.57 2.70
CA GLY A 77 -23.28 -0.22 2.14
C GLY A 77 -22.95 0.89 3.15
N TYR A 78 -22.57 2.05 2.60
CA TYR A 78 -22.09 3.20 3.37
C TYR A 78 -23.14 3.79 4.33
N ALA A 79 -24.42 3.75 3.96
CA ALA A 79 -25.52 4.29 4.77
C ALA A 79 -25.73 3.49 6.06
N ALA A 80 -25.70 2.16 5.97
CA ALA A 80 -25.81 1.28 7.13
C ALA A 80 -24.63 1.51 8.08
N LEU A 81 -23.41 1.59 7.57
CA LEU A 81 -22.21 1.89 8.37
C LEU A 81 -22.32 3.25 9.10
N TRP A 82 -22.88 4.26 8.44
CA TRP A 82 -23.09 5.59 9.02
C TRP A 82 -24.10 5.55 10.17
N GLU A 83 -25.25 4.89 9.98
CA GLU A 83 -26.26 4.74 11.04
C GLU A 83 -25.69 4.00 12.25
N GLY A 84 -24.99 2.88 12.04
CA GLY A 84 -24.34 2.13 13.11
C GLY A 84 -23.28 2.95 13.86
N PHE A 85 -22.55 3.82 13.16
CA PHE A 85 -21.58 4.72 13.77
C PHE A 85 -22.24 5.81 14.63
N THR A 86 -23.35 6.40 14.17
CA THR A 86 -24.05 7.47 14.91
C THR A 86 -24.77 6.97 16.16
N GLN A 87 -25.24 5.71 16.17
CA GLN A 87 -25.90 5.10 17.32
C GLN A 87 -24.92 4.58 18.39
N MET A 88 -23.62 4.70 18.12
CA MET A 88 -22.58 4.13 18.96
C MET A 88 -22.13 5.11 20.05
N ASN A 89 -22.41 4.77 21.31
CA ASN A 89 -22.06 5.60 22.48
C ASN A 89 -20.55 5.92 22.60
N ASN A 90 -19.68 5.05 22.07
CA ASN A 90 -18.22 5.17 22.17
C ASN A 90 -17.54 5.41 20.80
N ALA A 91 -18.24 6.03 19.85
CA ALA A 91 -17.79 6.21 18.46
C ALA A 91 -16.39 6.84 18.34
N VAL A 92 -16.07 7.85 19.18
CA VAL A 92 -14.76 8.53 19.16
C VAL A 92 -13.64 7.58 19.59
N LEU A 93 -13.82 6.85 20.70
CA LEU A 93 -12.81 5.92 21.22
C LEU A 93 -12.55 4.78 20.25
N PHE A 94 -13.61 4.24 19.62
CA PHE A 94 -13.48 3.26 18.55
C PHE A 94 -12.71 3.82 17.36
N THR A 95 -13.05 5.02 16.89
CA THR A 95 -12.38 5.64 15.74
C THR A 95 -10.89 5.78 16.00
N LEU A 96 -10.50 6.33 17.16
CA LEU A 96 -9.10 6.49 17.52
C LEU A 96 -8.37 5.15 17.66
N SER A 97 -9.01 4.16 18.27
CA SER A 97 -8.40 2.84 18.48
C SER A 97 -8.27 2.07 17.16
N PHE A 98 -9.32 2.09 16.33
CA PHE A 98 -9.35 1.44 15.02
C PHE A 98 -8.34 2.08 14.06
N LEU A 99 -8.27 3.41 14.03
CA LEU A 99 -7.23 4.14 13.29
C LEU A 99 -5.83 3.83 13.81
N GLY A 100 -5.64 3.72 15.13
CA GLY A 100 -4.36 3.36 15.74
C GLY A 100 -3.88 1.98 15.29
N VAL A 101 -4.74 0.97 15.34
CA VAL A 101 -4.42 -0.38 14.85
C VAL A 101 -4.15 -0.34 13.34
N GLY A 102 -5.01 0.31 12.55
CA GLY A 102 -4.80 0.48 11.10
C GLY A 102 -3.47 1.14 10.77
N LEU A 103 -3.10 2.17 11.53
CA LEU A 103 -1.83 2.89 11.35
C LEU A 103 -0.63 2.00 11.63
N LEU A 104 -0.68 1.11 12.63
CA LEU A 104 0.40 0.14 12.88
C LEU A 104 0.62 -0.77 11.66
N PHE A 105 -0.45 -1.34 11.11
CA PHE A 105 -0.36 -2.17 9.91
C PHE A 105 0.13 -1.39 8.69
N ALA A 106 -0.36 -0.15 8.52
CA ALA A 106 0.06 0.73 7.43
C ALA A 106 1.55 1.09 7.51
N VAL A 107 2.06 1.38 8.71
CA VAL A 107 3.48 1.67 8.94
C VAL A 107 4.33 0.46 8.58
N VAL A 108 3.96 -0.74 9.00
CA VAL A 108 4.68 -1.98 8.67
C VAL A 108 4.68 -2.24 7.16
N ALA A 109 3.52 -2.14 6.51
CA ALA A 109 3.39 -2.32 5.07
C ALA A 109 4.23 -1.31 4.28
N PHE A 110 4.16 -0.03 4.66
CA PHE A 110 4.90 1.04 4.03
C PHE A 110 6.42 0.88 4.23
N ALA A 111 6.86 0.67 5.47
CA ALA A 111 8.28 0.57 5.81
C ALA A 111 8.97 -0.61 5.12
N THR A 112 8.26 -1.73 4.94
CA THR A 112 8.77 -2.92 4.24
C THR A 112 8.61 -2.83 2.72
N GLY A 113 7.82 -1.89 2.20
CA GLY A 113 7.38 -1.89 0.80
C GLY A 113 7.77 -0.72 -0.07
N VAL A 114 8.06 0.45 0.52
CA VAL A 114 8.20 1.73 -0.22
C VAL A 114 9.18 1.67 -1.39
N VAL A 115 10.25 0.87 -1.29
CA VAL A 115 11.24 0.68 -2.36
C VAL A 115 11.41 -0.78 -2.82
N THR A 116 10.67 -1.72 -2.23
CA THR A 116 10.90 -3.16 -2.40
C THR A 116 10.56 -3.65 -3.81
N VAL A 117 9.35 -3.36 -4.30
CA VAL A 117 8.92 -3.71 -5.67
C VAL A 117 9.87 -3.15 -6.74
N PRO A 118 10.24 -1.84 -6.71
CA PRO A 118 11.27 -1.31 -7.59
C PRO A 118 12.58 -2.08 -7.60
N LEU A 119 13.11 -2.37 -6.41
CA LEU A 119 14.41 -2.98 -6.25
C LEU A 119 14.41 -4.42 -6.77
N LEU A 120 13.32 -5.15 -6.53
CA LEU A 120 13.11 -6.50 -7.03
C LEU A 120 13.07 -6.54 -8.57
N ILE A 121 12.45 -5.54 -9.21
CA ILE A 121 12.32 -5.46 -10.67
C ILE A 121 13.64 -5.00 -11.32
N GLU A 122 14.28 -3.96 -10.80
CA GLU A 122 15.47 -3.36 -11.42
C GLU A 122 16.73 -4.17 -11.16
N ARG A 123 16.97 -4.57 -9.90
CA ARG A 123 18.26 -5.10 -9.45
C ARG A 123 18.28 -6.60 -9.23
N LYS A 124 17.15 -7.30 -9.43
CA LYS A 124 16.99 -8.74 -9.13
C LYS A 124 17.51 -9.11 -7.73
N ALA A 125 17.35 -8.18 -6.78
CA ALA A 125 17.78 -8.40 -5.41
C ALA A 125 16.97 -9.53 -4.77
N ASP A 126 17.54 -10.19 -3.76
CA ASP A 126 16.76 -11.08 -2.91
C ASP A 126 15.74 -10.27 -2.09
N ILE A 127 14.61 -10.90 -1.76
CA ILE A 127 13.51 -10.26 -1.06
C ILE A 127 13.93 -9.71 0.30
N MET A 128 14.79 -10.44 1.02
CA MET A 128 15.25 -10.04 2.33
C MET A 128 16.12 -8.79 2.22
N THR A 129 17.01 -8.73 1.22
CA THR A 129 17.79 -7.52 0.92
C THR A 129 16.90 -6.35 0.55
N ALA A 130 15.84 -6.57 -0.22
CA ALA A 130 14.92 -5.51 -0.63
C ALA A 130 14.14 -4.92 0.55
N ILE A 131 13.59 -5.78 1.42
CA ILE A 131 12.89 -5.35 2.63
C ILE A 131 13.85 -4.63 3.58
N MET A 132 15.05 -5.16 3.82
CA MET A 132 16.05 -4.49 4.67
C MET A 132 16.47 -3.13 4.11
N THR A 133 16.60 -3.02 2.78
CA THR A 133 16.88 -1.74 2.12
C THR A 133 15.73 -0.76 2.33
N SER A 134 14.48 -1.23 2.22
CA SER A 134 13.30 -0.41 2.48
C SER A 134 13.25 0.13 3.92
N LEU A 135 13.53 -0.74 4.90
CA LEU A 135 13.63 -0.34 6.31
C LEU A 135 14.76 0.68 6.51
N ARG A 136 15.93 0.44 5.92
CA ARG A 136 17.08 1.35 6.01
C ARG A 136 16.75 2.71 5.41
N VAL A 137 16.10 2.76 4.25
CA VAL A 137 15.66 4.03 3.61
C VAL A 137 14.70 4.79 4.54
N CYS A 138 13.79 4.09 5.21
CA CYS A 138 12.89 4.69 6.18
C CYS A 138 13.61 5.25 7.41
N MET A 139 14.61 4.54 7.92
CA MET A 139 15.38 4.97 9.09
C MET A 139 16.37 6.10 8.77
N THR A 140 16.95 6.14 7.57
CA THR A 140 17.91 7.19 7.18
C THR A 140 17.23 8.48 6.75
N ASN A 141 16.00 8.41 6.24
CA ASN A 141 15.24 9.58 5.76
C ASN A 141 13.83 9.66 6.38
N PRO A 142 13.69 9.67 7.72
CA PRO A 142 12.39 9.55 8.38
C PRO A 142 11.45 10.71 8.06
N LYS A 143 11.98 11.95 7.96
CA LYS A 143 11.18 13.13 7.61
C LYS A 143 10.60 13.02 6.19
N THR A 144 11.43 12.66 5.22
CA THR A 144 11.01 12.49 3.82
C THR A 144 10.01 11.35 3.69
N MET A 145 10.25 10.23 4.38
CA MET A 145 9.34 9.07 4.33
C MET A 145 8.00 9.36 5.01
N LEU A 146 8.00 10.12 6.11
CA LEU A 146 6.76 10.56 6.75
C LEU A 146 5.95 11.49 5.83
N LEU A 147 6.60 12.48 5.22
CA LEU A 147 5.95 13.37 4.24
C LEU A 147 5.38 12.57 3.06
N TRP A 148 6.13 11.59 2.57
CA TRP A 148 5.69 10.73 1.48
C TRP A 148 4.49 9.86 1.87
N ALA A 149 4.53 9.22 3.04
CA ALA A 149 3.42 8.44 3.57
C ALA A 149 2.15 9.30 3.78
N MET A 150 2.30 10.52 4.30
CA MET A 150 1.20 11.48 4.43
C MET A 150 0.64 11.88 3.06
N THR A 151 1.49 12.13 2.07
CA THR A 151 1.07 12.49 0.71
C THR A 151 0.24 11.37 0.08
N ILE A 152 0.70 10.12 0.18
CA ILE A 152 -0.06 8.95 -0.29
C ILE A 152 -1.39 8.85 0.45
N THR A 153 -1.38 9.00 1.78
CA THR A 153 -2.59 8.90 2.60
C THR A 153 -3.63 9.94 2.20
N VAL A 154 -3.22 11.18 1.95
CA VAL A 154 -4.13 12.25 1.49
C VAL A 154 -4.67 11.95 0.09
N ILE A 155 -3.83 11.54 -0.85
CA ILE A 155 -4.24 11.24 -2.22
C ILE A 155 -5.24 10.08 -2.25
N ILE A 156 -4.93 8.98 -1.54
CA ILE A 156 -5.81 7.81 -1.44
C ILE A 156 -7.08 8.15 -0.67
N GLY A 157 -6.99 8.92 0.41
CA GLY A 157 -8.14 9.39 1.19
C GLY A 157 -9.12 10.21 0.35
N LEU A 158 -8.61 11.15 -0.47
CA LEU A 158 -9.43 11.91 -1.43
C LEU A 158 -10.04 11.00 -2.51
N GLY A 159 -9.28 10.00 -2.97
CA GLY A 159 -9.79 8.98 -3.90
C GLY A 159 -10.95 8.16 -3.32
N ILE A 160 -10.89 7.80 -2.04
CA ILE A 160 -11.97 7.09 -1.34
C ILE A 160 -13.17 8.03 -1.12
N ALA A 161 -12.93 9.28 -0.72
CA ALA A 161 -13.98 10.28 -0.49
C ALA A 161 -14.83 10.58 -1.74
N THR A 162 -14.27 10.38 -2.93
CA THR A 162 -14.97 10.52 -4.22
C THR A 162 -15.67 9.22 -4.66
N PHE A 163 -16.21 8.44 -3.71
CA PHE A 163 -16.84 7.13 -3.95
C PHE A 163 -15.95 6.15 -4.73
N ASN A 164 -14.63 6.19 -4.48
CA ASN A 164 -13.61 5.37 -5.16
C ASN A 164 -13.36 5.70 -6.64
N ILE A 165 -14.07 6.66 -7.24
CA ILE A 165 -13.83 7.07 -8.64
C ILE A 165 -12.47 7.77 -8.75
N GLY A 166 -12.12 8.61 -7.78
CA GLY A 166 -10.83 9.29 -7.75
C GLY A 166 -9.64 8.33 -7.65
N LEU A 167 -9.84 7.09 -7.19
CA LEU A 167 -8.78 6.07 -7.17
C LEU A 167 -8.30 5.68 -8.56
N ILE A 168 -9.14 5.80 -9.60
CA ILE A 168 -8.75 5.52 -11.00
C ILE A 168 -7.62 6.45 -11.43
N ILE A 169 -7.63 7.69 -10.96
CA ILE A 169 -6.62 8.72 -11.28
C ILE A 169 -5.49 8.69 -10.25
N ALA A 170 -5.81 8.54 -8.97
CA ALA A 170 -4.84 8.51 -7.89
C ALA A 170 -3.85 7.35 -8.03
N MET A 171 -4.32 6.15 -8.44
CA MET A 171 -3.46 4.97 -8.56
C MET A 171 -2.32 5.15 -9.57
N PRO A 172 -2.56 5.53 -10.85
CA PRO A 172 -1.50 5.86 -11.79
C PRO A 172 -0.56 6.94 -11.28
N TRP A 173 -1.11 7.97 -10.63
CA TRP A 173 -0.31 9.12 -10.19
C TRP A 173 0.63 8.75 -9.05
N VAL A 174 0.14 8.02 -8.05
CA VAL A 174 0.94 7.51 -6.94
C VAL A 174 1.97 6.51 -7.44
N ALA A 175 1.61 5.61 -8.36
CA ALA A 175 2.55 4.65 -8.94
C ALA A 175 3.70 5.36 -9.67
N HIS A 176 3.40 6.38 -10.46
CA HIS A 176 4.39 7.18 -11.16
C HIS A 176 5.29 7.95 -10.19
N ALA A 177 4.70 8.66 -9.23
CA ALA A 177 5.47 9.43 -8.26
C ALA A 177 6.32 8.52 -7.35
N SER A 178 5.86 7.32 -7.02
CA SER A 178 6.64 6.32 -6.27
C SER A 178 7.88 5.85 -7.04
N TRP A 179 7.81 5.75 -8.38
CA TRP A 179 8.97 5.45 -9.22
C TRP A 179 10.06 6.53 -9.09
N TYR A 180 9.69 7.81 -9.20
CA TYR A 180 10.64 8.91 -9.06
C TYR A 180 11.20 9.02 -7.64
N ALA A 181 10.34 8.85 -6.62
CA ALA A 181 10.78 8.82 -5.23
C ALA A 181 11.82 7.71 -5.00
N TYR A 182 11.56 6.50 -5.52
CA TYR A 182 12.53 5.40 -5.47
C TYR A 182 13.85 5.77 -6.14
N ARG A 183 13.81 6.31 -7.37
CA ARG A 183 15.01 6.66 -8.13
C ARG A 183 15.87 7.67 -7.38
N ASP A 184 15.26 8.70 -6.83
CA ASP A 184 15.96 9.75 -6.08
C ASP A 184 16.53 9.21 -4.76
N LEU A 185 15.80 8.34 -4.05
CA LEU A 185 16.25 7.73 -2.79
C LEU A 185 17.41 6.75 -3.00
N ILE A 186 17.40 5.97 -4.08
CA ILE A 186 18.47 5.02 -4.38
C ILE A 186 19.68 5.74 -4.98
N ALA A 187 19.49 6.71 -5.87
CA ALA A 187 20.58 7.52 -6.40
C ALA A 187 21.33 8.26 -5.27
N LYS A 188 20.60 8.75 -4.26
CA LYS A 188 21.19 9.43 -3.10
C LYS A 188 21.88 8.47 -2.11
N ASN A 189 21.42 7.23 -1.98
CA ASN A 189 22.07 6.22 -1.12
C ASN A 189 23.19 5.43 -1.82
N ALA A 190 23.34 5.53 -3.15
CA ALA A 190 24.45 4.95 -3.90
C ALA A 190 25.81 5.58 -3.55
N SER A 191 25.83 6.73 -2.86
CA SER A 191 27.05 7.33 -2.30
C SER A 191 27.53 6.68 -0.99
N ILE A 192 26.81 5.67 -0.48
CA ILE A 192 27.18 4.90 0.71
C ILE A 192 27.54 3.46 0.29
N ARG A 193 28.44 3.36 -0.69
CA ARG A 193 29.12 2.12 -1.05
C ARG A 193 30.41 1.97 -0.27
#